data_AF-L0EHR1-F1
#
_entry.id   AF-L0EHR1-F1
#
_cell.length_a   1.000
_cell.length_b   1.000
_cell.length_c   1.000
_cell.angle_alpha   90.00
_cell.angle_beta   90.00
_cell.angle_gamma   90.00
#
_symmetry.space_group_name_H-M   'P 1'
#
loop_
_entity.id
_entity.type
_entity.pdbx_description
1 polymer ?
#
loop_
_entity_poly.entity_id
_entity_poly.type
_entity_poly.pdbx_seq_one_letter_code
_entity_poly.pdbx_strand_id
1 'polypeptide(L)' 'MGEWTEFDAGHSAPNDGWYMEVGDNDHIMGINDPRKIYLRKGEKFPGPSNHRRKWKRVKK' A
#
# COMPACT_ATOMS: atom_id res chain seq x y z
N MET A 1 -14.63 -13.62 4.99
CA MET A 1 -14.43 -12.75 3.81
C MET A 1 -13.30 -11.80 4.18
N GLY A 2 -12.11 -11.99 3.59
CA GLY A 2 -10.91 -11.24 3.97
C GLY A 2 -11.04 -9.77 3.60
N GLU A 3 -10.71 -8.88 4.52
CA GLU A 3 -10.72 -7.44 4.26
C GLU A 3 -9.74 -7.12 3.12
N TRP A 4 -10.23 -6.53 2.03
CA TRP A 4 -9.37 -6.07 0.95
C TRP A 4 -8.52 -4.90 1.45
N THR A 5 -7.25 -5.19 1.72
CA THR A 5 -6.31 -4.22 2.31
C THR A 5 -5.09 -3.97 1.43
N GLU A 6 -4.97 -4.67 0.31
CA GLU A 6 -3.87 -4.60 -0.65
C GLU A 6 -4.31 -3.88 -1.92
N PHE A 7 -3.56 -2.86 -2.33
CA PHE A 7 -3.84 -1.99 -3.46
C PHE A 7 -2.63 -1.91 -4.39
N ASP A 8 -2.85 -1.85 -5.69
CA ASP A 8 -1.77 -1.69 -6.66
C ASP A 8 -1.42 -0.21 -6.91
N ALA A 9 -0.32 0.03 -7.61
CA ALA A 9 0.06 1.36 -8.08
C ALA A 9 -1.04 1.94 -8.98
N GLY A 10 -1.44 3.18 -8.73
CA GLY A 10 -2.48 3.84 -9.52
C GLY A 10 -3.93 3.47 -9.17
N HIS A 11 -4.16 2.53 -8.25
CA HIS A 11 -5.48 2.40 -7.62
C HIS A 11 -5.84 3.69 -6.85
N SER A 12 -7.14 3.92 -6.66
CA SER A 12 -7.61 5.01 -5.81
C SER A 12 -7.82 4.53 -4.39
N ALA A 13 -7.34 5.30 -3.41
CA ALA A 13 -7.54 5.03 -2.00
C ALA A 13 -9.05 5.05 -1.68
N PRO A 14 -9.61 3.96 -1.12
CA PRO A 14 -11.04 3.89 -0.83
C PRO A 14 -11.45 4.79 0.35
N ASN A 15 -10.53 5.04 1.27
CA ASN A 15 -10.73 5.84 2.49
C ASN A 15 -9.48 6.66 2.79
N ASP A 16 -9.65 7.72 3.58
CA ASP A 16 -8.51 8.41 4.14
C ASP A 16 -7.80 7.56 5.20
N GLY A 17 -6.47 7.54 5.14
CA GLY A 17 -5.69 6.71 6.05
C GLY A 17 -4.24 6.56 5.66
N TRP A 18 -3.52 5.84 6.50
CA TRP A 18 -2.13 5.50 6.27
C TRP A 18 -2.02 4.22 5.47
N TYR A 19 -1.18 4.26 4.45
CA TYR A 19 -0.86 3.13 3.58
C TYR A 19 0.66 2.93 3.59
N MET A 20 1.09 1.68 3.46
CA MET A 20 2.49 1.29 3.56
C MET A 20 2.82 0.32 2.43
N GLU A 21 3.96 0.49 1.78
CA GLU A 21 4.42 -0.46 0.76
C GLU A 21 4.68 -1.83 1.38
N VAL A 22 4.15 -2.88 0.75
CA VAL A 22 4.36 -4.29 1.07
C VAL A 22 4.79 -5.04 -0.20
N GLY A 23 5.62 -6.08 -0.02
CA GLY A 23 6.08 -6.92 -1.11
C GLY A 23 5.05 -7.98 -1.49
N ASP A 24 5.13 -8.46 -2.73
CA ASP A 24 4.25 -9.49 -3.29
C ASP A 24 4.39 -10.87 -2.64
N ASN A 25 5.55 -11.17 -2.04
CA ASN A 25 5.82 -12.44 -1.39
C ASN A 25 5.96 -12.21 0.13
N ASP A 26 5.00 -12.76 0.87
CA ASP A 26 5.00 -13.04 2.30
C ASP A 26 5.84 -12.15 3.24
N HIS A 27 5.13 -11.44 4.12
CA HIS A 27 5.60 -11.09 5.46
C HIS A 27 6.94 -10.32 5.56
N ILE A 28 6.96 -9.03 5.18
CA ILE A 28 7.95 -8.02 5.65
C ILE A 28 9.44 -8.35 5.31
N MET A 29 9.74 -9.52 4.75
CA MET A 29 11.08 -10.06 4.65
C MET A 29 11.76 -9.54 3.38
N GLY A 30 12.16 -8.26 3.41
CA GLY A 30 13.09 -7.73 2.41
C GLY A 30 12.88 -6.28 1.96
N ILE A 31 11.88 -5.55 2.48
CA ILE A 31 11.81 -4.11 2.19
C ILE A 31 12.74 -3.37 3.16
N ASN A 32 13.94 -3.04 2.69
CA ASN A 32 14.75 -1.99 3.29
C ASN A 32 13.98 -0.68 3.09
N ASP A 33 13.40 -0.15 4.16
CA ASP A 33 12.63 1.10 4.20
C ASP A 33 11.28 1.08 3.43
N PRO A 34 10.24 0.48 4.03
CA PRO A 34 8.89 0.55 3.48
C PRO A 34 8.36 1.98 3.56
N ARG A 35 7.99 2.56 2.40
CA ARG A 35 7.39 3.89 2.39
C ARG A 35 6.01 3.84 3.02
N LYS A 36 5.76 4.81 3.88
CA LYS A 36 4.46 5.05 4.48
C LYS A 36 3.93 6.40 3.99
N ILE A 37 2.73 6.39 3.40
CA ILE A 37 2.07 7.57 2.87
C ILE A 37 0.70 7.71 3.49
N TYR A 38 0.26 8.94 3.71
CA TYR A 38 -1.13 9.22 4.05
C TYR A 38 -1.83 9.61 2.75
N LEU A 39 -2.89 8.88 2.40
CA LEU A 39 -3.72 9.18 1.24
C LEU A 39 -5.13 9.48 1.71
N ARG A 40 -5.77 10.46 1.06
CA ARG A 40 -7.18 10.77 1.25
C ARG A 40 -8.03 9.91 0.31
N LYS A 41 -9.30 9.73 0.67
CA LYS A 41 -10.27 9.05 -0.19
C LYS A 41 -10.27 9.65 -1.61
N GLY A 42 -10.06 8.80 -2.61
CA GLY A 42 -10.01 9.18 -4.03
C GLY A 42 -8.62 9.57 -4.54
N GLU A 43 -7.61 9.73 -3.68
CA GLU A 43 -6.23 9.92 -4.14
C GLU A 43 -5.66 8.65 -4.74
N LYS A 44 -4.77 8.80 -5.73
CA LYS A 44 -4.12 7.66 -6.38
C LYS A 44 -2.89 7.23 -5.61
N PHE A 45 -2.69 5.92 -5.50
CA PHE A 45 -1.44 5.36 -5.00
C PHE A 45 -0.28 5.76 -5.92
N PRO A 46 0.79 6.38 -5.40
CA PRO A 46 1.94 6.73 -6.19
C PRO A 46 2.61 5.46 -6.72
N GLY A 47 3.24 5.59 -7.89
CA GLY A 47 4.03 4.51 -8.47
C GLY A 47 5.13 4.08 -7.50
N PRO A 48 5.11 2.84 -6.98
CA PRO A 48 6.17 2.37 -6.12
C PRO A 48 7.47 2.30 -6.92
N SER A 49 8.61 2.40 -6.24
CA SER A 49 9.93 2.32 -6.89
C SER A 49 10.20 0.97 -7.56
N ASN A 50 9.34 -0.03 -7.32
CA ASN A 50 9.45 -1.36 -7.91
C ASN A 50 8.04 -1.87 -8.30
N HIS A 51 7.88 -2.28 -9.56
CA HIS A 51 6.60 -2.69 -10.17
C HIS A 51 5.91 -3.87 -9.44
N ARG A 52 6.64 -4.57 -8.57
CA ARG A 52 6.11 -5.69 -7.75
C ARG A 52 5.67 -5.28 -6.34
N ARG A 53 5.60 -3.99 -6.00
CA ARG A 53 5.16 -3.55 -4.67
C ARG A 53 3.69 -3.18 -4.68
N LYS A 54 3.00 -3.57 -3.61
CA LYS A 54 1.61 -3.23 -3.34
C LYS A 54 1.55 -2.29 -2.15
N TRP A 55 0.44 -1.59 -2.01
CA TRP A 55 0.14 -0.73 -0.87
C TRP A 55 -0.81 -1.46 0.07
N LYS A 56 -0.46 -1.53 1.34
CA LYS A 56 -1.32 -2.08 2.38
C LYS A 56 -1.86 -0.99 3.28
N ARG A 57 -3.16 -1.01 3.58
CA ARG A 57 -3.72 -0.12 4.59
C ARG A 57 -3.19 -0.48 5.97
N VAL A 58 -2.58 0.49 6.64
CA VAL A 58 -2.17 0.37 8.04
C VAL A 58 -3.35 0.81 8.90
N LYS A 59 -4.08 -0.16 9.46
CA LYS A 59 -4.98 0.12 10.58
C LYS A 59 -4.11 0.37 11.82
N LYS A 60 -4.37 1.45 12.54
CA LYS A 60 -3.77 1.71 13.85
C LYS A 60 -4.36 0.76 14.88
#